data_AF-A0A9E2ANG3-F1
#
_entry.id   AF-A0A9E2ANG3-F1
#
_cell.length_a   1.000
_cell.length_b   1.000
_cell.length_c   1.000
_cell.angle_alpha   90.00
_cell.angle_beta   90.00
_cell.angle_gamma   90.00
#
_symmetry.space_group_name_H-M   'P 1'
#
loop_
_entity.id
_entity.type
_entity.pdbx_description
1 polymer ?
#
loop_
_entity_poly.entity_id
_entity_poly.type
_entity_poly.pdbx_seq_one_letter_code
_entity_poly.pdbx_strand_id
1 'polypeptide(L)'
;ISTERFIAGVANRDISKDVVAISIPTSMTAEVREAFTIGFQKVDEGHVNMIFEWDRTKAVMPINLNPASMAGSDVSPMDLAQYPNSSRFRNLQDPEDLDKAVAKIRVIYSRPQMKGREIFGGLVKYGEVWRLGANQTTELTFFEDVMIGDTKIRAGKYGLFAKVNKDNWEFIVHKNVQSWGNANHDDKDNVVKITVPSESTPETVEALAIVLQEKGSEEVELVVGWENTMARLPIKLMK
;
A
#
# COMPACT_ATOMS: atom_id res chain seq x y z
N ILE A 1 17.04 37.60 1.30
CA ILE A 1 16.55 37.97 2.65
C ILE A 1 17.75 37.87 3.58
N SER A 2 18.15 38.94 4.26
CA SER A 2 19.35 38.96 5.11
C SER A 2 19.00 38.49 6.53
N THR A 3 19.97 37.96 7.27
CA THR A 3 19.83 37.72 8.72
C THR A 3 19.95 39.01 9.54
N GLU A 4 20.33 40.12 8.91
CA GLU A 4 20.33 41.46 9.53
C GLU A 4 18.91 41.97 9.79
N ARG A 5 18.73 42.64 10.93
CA ARG A 5 17.48 43.29 11.33
C ARG A 5 17.75 44.74 11.71
N PHE A 6 16.73 45.60 11.56
CA PHE A 6 16.75 47.02 11.97
C PHE A 6 17.81 47.91 11.30
N ILE A 7 18.16 47.61 10.04
CA ILE A 7 19.05 48.45 9.23
C ILE A 7 18.23 49.42 8.35
N ALA A 8 18.76 50.63 8.12
CA ALA A 8 18.16 51.63 7.24
C ALA A 8 19.13 51.95 6.09
N GLY A 9 18.63 51.85 4.85
CA GLY A 9 19.43 52.06 3.63
C GLY A 9 20.42 50.93 3.35
N VAL A 10 21.32 51.16 2.38
CA VAL A 10 22.27 50.15 1.87
C VAL A 10 23.72 50.39 2.26
N ALA A 11 24.03 51.55 2.87
CA ALA A 11 25.40 51.97 3.15
C ALA A 11 26.15 51.02 4.11
N ASN A 12 25.42 50.31 4.98
CA ASN A 12 25.96 49.37 5.96
C ASN A 12 25.50 47.92 5.70
N ARG A 13 25.12 47.56 4.45
CA ARG A 13 24.70 46.20 4.12
C ARG A 13 25.88 45.23 4.25
N ASP A 14 25.75 44.23 5.11
CA ASP A 14 26.70 43.13 5.20
C ASP A 14 26.26 41.97 4.28
N ILE A 15 26.93 41.85 3.14
CA ILE A 15 26.61 40.82 2.12
C ILE A 15 26.79 39.41 2.69
N SER A 16 27.68 39.20 3.67
CA SER A 16 27.91 37.87 4.24
C SER A 16 26.69 37.32 5.00
N LYS A 17 25.73 38.20 5.33
CA LYS A 17 24.50 37.85 6.03
C LYS A 17 23.30 37.66 5.11
N ASP A 18 23.47 37.84 3.80
CA ASP A 18 22.43 37.57 2.83
C ASP A 18 22.17 36.06 2.72
N VAL A 19 20.93 35.62 2.97
CA VAL A 19 20.53 34.21 2.80
C VAL A 19 20.38 33.87 1.31
N VAL A 20 19.96 34.84 0.50
CA VAL A 20 19.81 34.70 -0.95
C VAL A 20 19.77 36.07 -1.62
N ALA A 21 20.45 36.19 -2.77
CA ALA A 21 20.40 37.32 -3.68
C ALA A 21 20.16 36.78 -5.10
N ILE A 22 19.14 37.28 -5.79
CA ILE A 22 18.72 36.79 -7.11
C ILE A 22 18.62 37.99 -8.04
N SER A 23 19.18 37.87 -9.24
CA SER A 23 18.94 38.82 -10.32
C SER A 23 17.68 38.41 -11.06
N ILE A 24 16.70 39.31 -11.14
CA ILE A 24 15.44 39.08 -11.85
C ILE A 24 15.34 40.05 -13.02
N PRO A 25 14.96 39.59 -14.23
CA PRO A 25 14.78 40.47 -15.37
C PRO A 25 13.59 41.39 -15.15
N THR A 26 13.68 42.60 -15.71
CA THR A 26 12.59 43.57 -15.72
C THR A 26 11.94 43.67 -17.09
N SER A 27 10.69 44.12 -17.12
CA SER A 27 9.89 44.33 -18.32
C SER A 27 9.10 45.63 -18.20
N MET A 28 8.68 46.19 -19.34
CA MET A 28 7.86 47.41 -19.36
C MET A 28 6.37 47.07 -19.27
N THR A 29 5.62 47.82 -18.47
CA THR A 29 4.16 47.75 -18.39
C THR A 29 3.51 48.81 -19.27
N ALA A 30 2.28 48.54 -19.72
CA ALA A 30 1.50 49.49 -20.53
C ALA A 30 0.96 50.66 -19.68
N GLU A 31 0.60 50.38 -18.43
CA GLU A 31 0.07 51.36 -17.48
C GLU A 31 1.16 51.81 -16.50
N VAL A 32 1.03 53.05 -16.02
CA VAL A 32 1.95 53.67 -15.05
C VAL A 32 1.45 53.42 -13.63
N ARG A 33 2.36 52.93 -12.77
CA ARG A 33 2.13 52.73 -11.33
C ARG A 33 2.85 53.82 -10.53
N GLU A 34 2.10 54.78 -10.01
CA GLU A 34 2.65 55.88 -9.19
C GLU A 34 3.21 55.42 -7.83
N ALA A 35 2.77 54.26 -7.34
CA ALA A 35 3.23 53.68 -6.08
C ALA A 35 3.97 52.35 -6.30
N PHE A 36 5.10 52.19 -5.60
CA PHE A 36 5.83 50.92 -5.57
C PHE A 36 4.94 49.82 -4.97
N THR A 37 4.60 48.84 -5.79
CA THR A 37 3.62 47.81 -5.47
C THR A 37 4.29 46.44 -5.47
N ILE A 38 4.03 45.67 -4.42
CA ILE A 38 4.41 44.26 -4.32
C ILE A 38 3.14 43.42 -4.35
N GLY A 39 3.06 42.48 -5.29
CA GLY A 39 1.95 41.53 -5.40
C GLY A 39 2.44 40.09 -5.46
N PHE A 40 1.52 39.14 -5.23
CA PHE A 40 1.76 37.72 -5.43
C PHE A 40 0.77 37.19 -6.46
N GLN A 41 1.28 36.52 -7.49
CA GLN A 41 0.48 35.87 -8.53
C GLN A 41 0.70 34.36 -8.44
N LYS A 42 -0.36 33.61 -8.18
CA LYS A 42 -0.34 32.14 -8.25
C LYS A 42 -0.03 31.72 -9.69
N VAL A 43 0.96 30.86 -9.87
CA VAL A 43 1.26 30.21 -11.16
C VAL A 43 0.62 28.82 -11.18
N ASP A 44 0.94 27.99 -10.18
CA ASP A 44 0.32 26.69 -9.93
C ASP A 44 0.33 26.37 -8.42
N GLU A 45 0.15 25.11 -8.03
CA GLU A 45 0.15 24.69 -6.62
C GLU A 45 1.52 24.77 -5.94
N GLY A 46 2.62 24.70 -6.70
CA GLY A 46 3.99 24.76 -6.21
C GLY A 46 4.71 26.07 -6.50
N HIS A 47 4.17 26.92 -7.37
CA HIS A 47 4.85 28.12 -7.84
C HIS A 47 4.00 29.38 -7.67
N VAL A 48 4.62 30.42 -7.12
CA VAL A 48 4.06 31.76 -7.01
C VAL A 48 5.07 32.77 -7.51
N ASN A 49 4.61 33.75 -8.28
CA ASN A 49 5.42 34.88 -8.67
C ASN A 49 5.21 36.02 -7.66
N MET A 50 6.29 36.51 -7.06
CA MET A 50 6.29 37.80 -6.38
C MET A 50 6.62 38.88 -7.42
N ILE A 51 5.70 39.82 -7.59
CA ILE A 51 5.77 40.87 -8.61
C ILE A 51 6.06 42.19 -7.93
N PHE A 52 7.05 42.91 -8.47
CA PHE A 52 7.37 44.28 -8.11
C PHE A 52 7.01 45.19 -9.29
N GLU A 53 6.17 46.21 -9.08
CA GLU A 53 5.81 47.20 -10.11
C GLU A 53 6.01 48.62 -9.58
N TRP A 54 6.66 49.46 -10.39
CA TRP A 54 6.78 50.90 -10.15
C TRP A 54 7.05 51.65 -11.45
N ASP A 55 6.40 52.80 -11.62
CA ASP A 55 6.33 53.51 -12.89
C ASP A 55 5.88 52.55 -14.01
N ARG A 56 6.73 52.32 -15.03
CA ARG A 56 6.50 51.34 -16.09
C ARG A 56 7.33 50.08 -15.94
N THR A 57 8.03 49.90 -14.83
CA THR A 57 8.93 48.75 -14.63
C THR A 57 8.24 47.66 -13.84
N LYS A 58 8.26 46.44 -14.37
CA LYS A 58 7.81 45.21 -13.70
C LYS A 58 8.95 44.23 -13.57
N ALA A 59 9.18 43.74 -12.35
CA ALA A 59 10.08 42.63 -12.08
C ALA A 59 9.28 41.44 -11.54
N VAL A 60 9.62 40.23 -11.99
CA VAL A 60 8.92 39.00 -11.58
C VAL A 60 9.92 38.05 -10.95
N MET A 61 9.75 37.78 -9.66
CA MET A 61 10.56 36.82 -8.92
C MET A 61 9.77 35.51 -8.74
N PRO A 62 10.21 34.40 -9.37
CA PRO A 62 9.59 33.11 -9.14
C PRO A 62 9.95 32.58 -7.75
N ILE A 63 8.95 32.08 -7.03
CA ILE A 63 9.07 31.40 -5.74
C ILE A 63 8.55 29.98 -5.91
N ASN A 64 9.42 29.00 -5.66
CA ASN A 64 9.03 27.60 -5.56
C ASN A 64 8.72 27.29 -4.08
N LEU A 65 7.48 26.89 -3.81
CA LEU A 65 6.97 26.58 -2.47
C LEU A 65 7.30 25.14 -2.05
N ASN A 66 7.91 24.33 -2.94
CA ASN A 66 8.21 22.92 -2.78
C ASN A 66 7.06 22.14 -2.13
N PRO A 67 5.89 22.06 -2.80
CA PRO A 67 4.72 21.43 -2.22
C PRO A 67 5.04 19.95 -1.95
N ALA A 68 4.52 19.43 -0.84
CA ALA A 68 4.61 18.00 -0.56
C ALA A 68 3.99 17.22 -1.72
N SER A 69 4.78 16.34 -2.35
CA SER A 69 4.26 15.40 -3.34
C SER A 69 4.01 14.05 -2.69
N MET A 70 2.84 13.47 -3.00
CA MET A 70 2.52 12.10 -2.59
C MET A 70 3.17 11.12 -3.57
N ALA A 71 3.60 9.97 -3.07
CA ALA A 71 3.96 8.86 -3.95
C ALA A 71 2.76 8.49 -4.84
N GLY A 72 3.03 8.05 -6.07
CA GLY A 72 1.99 7.56 -6.98
C GLY A 72 1.27 6.34 -6.43
N SER A 73 0.17 5.94 -7.09
CA SER A 73 -0.61 4.78 -6.67
C SER A 73 0.22 3.50 -6.66
N ASP A 74 0.24 2.81 -5.52
CA ASP A 74 0.82 1.47 -5.42
C ASP A 74 0.02 0.51 -6.30
N VAL A 75 0.72 -0.25 -7.13
CA VAL A 75 0.15 -1.21 -8.08
C VAL A 75 -0.11 -2.57 -7.43
N SER A 76 0.32 -2.73 -6.17
CA SER A 76 0.11 -3.91 -5.35
C SER A 76 -0.04 -3.52 -3.87
N PRO A 77 -1.04 -2.68 -3.54
CA PRO A 77 -1.23 -2.21 -2.17
C PRO A 77 -1.45 -3.39 -1.22
N MET A 78 -1.03 -3.21 0.03
CA MET A 78 -1.31 -4.18 1.08
C MET A 78 -2.80 -4.16 1.44
N ASP A 79 -3.41 -5.34 1.53
CA ASP A 79 -4.78 -5.54 1.98
C ASP A 79 -4.83 -6.55 3.14
N LEU A 80 -5.96 -6.59 3.83
CA LEU A 80 -6.19 -7.40 5.02
C LEU A 80 -7.55 -8.08 4.96
N ALA A 81 -7.55 -9.41 5.07
CA ALA A 81 -8.72 -10.23 5.30
C ALA A 81 -8.74 -10.73 6.75
N GLN A 82 -9.91 -10.78 7.36
CA GLN A 82 -10.05 -11.20 8.76
C GLN A 82 -11.33 -11.98 8.98
N TYR A 83 -11.25 -13.03 9.80
CA TYR A 83 -12.39 -13.85 10.19
C TYR A 83 -12.59 -13.79 11.71
N PRO A 84 -13.83 -13.62 12.19
CA PRO A 84 -15.01 -13.25 11.40
C PRO A 84 -14.87 -11.81 10.88
N ASN A 85 -15.54 -11.47 9.77
CA ASN A 85 -15.40 -10.14 9.17
C ASN A 85 -15.84 -9.00 10.13
N SER A 86 -16.79 -9.29 11.03
CA SER A 86 -17.24 -8.38 12.10
C SER A 86 -16.13 -7.95 13.05
N SER A 87 -15.06 -8.74 13.19
CA SER A 87 -13.92 -8.42 14.07
C SER A 87 -13.20 -7.12 13.68
N ARG A 88 -13.29 -6.70 12.41
CA ARG A 88 -12.77 -5.40 11.92
C ARG A 88 -13.56 -4.21 12.47
N PHE A 89 -14.81 -4.43 12.85
CA PHE A 89 -15.75 -3.42 13.32
C PHE A 89 -16.10 -3.62 14.79
N ARG A 90 -15.23 -4.27 15.58
CA ARG A 90 -15.52 -4.64 16.97
C ARG A 90 -15.97 -3.47 17.84
N ASN A 91 -15.39 -2.28 17.65
CA ASN A 91 -15.77 -1.06 18.38
C ASN A 91 -17.16 -0.49 18.00
N LEU A 92 -17.79 -1.05 16.96
CA LEU A 92 -19.10 -0.68 16.45
C LEU A 92 -20.14 -1.81 16.67
N GLN A 93 -19.77 -2.90 17.36
CA GLN A 93 -20.67 -4.00 17.65
C GLN A 93 -21.48 -3.72 18.91
N ASP A 94 -22.71 -4.21 18.94
CA ASP A 94 -23.51 -4.24 20.15
C ASP A 94 -22.85 -5.13 21.21
N PRO A 95 -22.99 -4.82 22.52
CA PRO A 95 -22.35 -5.58 23.59
C PRO A 95 -22.61 -7.10 23.54
N GLU A 96 -23.79 -7.50 23.07
CA GLU A 96 -24.21 -8.90 22.99
C GLU A 96 -23.50 -9.70 21.87
N ASP A 97 -22.92 -9.00 20.88
CA ASP A 97 -22.23 -9.60 19.73
C ASP A 97 -20.71 -9.51 19.79
N LEU A 98 -20.16 -8.92 20.87
CA LEU A 98 -18.71 -8.75 21.04
C LEU A 98 -17.94 -10.08 21.03
N ASP A 99 -18.51 -11.13 21.61
CA ASP A 99 -17.91 -12.47 21.65
C ASP A 99 -17.87 -13.11 20.25
N LYS A 100 -18.88 -12.84 19.42
CA LYS A 100 -18.93 -13.30 18.03
C LYS A 100 -18.01 -12.50 17.11
N ALA A 101 -17.54 -11.33 17.56
CA ALA A 101 -16.62 -10.47 16.81
C ALA A 101 -15.16 -10.64 17.24
N VAL A 102 -14.82 -11.68 18.01
CA VAL A 102 -13.42 -11.99 18.35
C VAL A 102 -12.70 -12.50 17.10
N ALA A 103 -11.58 -11.86 16.76
CA ALA A 103 -10.76 -12.26 15.62
C ALA A 103 -10.14 -13.65 15.83
N LYS A 104 -10.26 -14.51 14.83
CA LYS A 104 -9.76 -15.90 14.85
C LYS A 104 -8.66 -16.15 13.82
N ILE A 105 -8.82 -15.58 12.62
CA ILE A 105 -7.84 -15.66 11.54
C ILE A 105 -7.65 -14.28 10.92
N ARG A 106 -6.42 -13.92 10.59
CA ARG A 106 -6.10 -12.72 9.80
C ARG A 106 -5.10 -13.06 8.71
N VAL A 107 -5.32 -12.52 7.52
CA VAL A 107 -4.41 -12.59 6.38
C VAL A 107 -4.02 -11.17 5.98
N ILE A 108 -2.72 -10.90 5.90
CA ILE A 108 -2.17 -9.65 5.36
C ILE A 108 -1.40 -10.00 4.09
N TYR A 109 -1.73 -9.37 2.97
CA TYR A 109 -1.18 -9.73 1.66
C TYR A 109 -1.14 -8.51 0.74
N SER A 110 -0.13 -8.44 -0.14
CA SER A 110 -0.15 -7.46 -1.21
C SER A 110 -1.07 -7.92 -2.33
N ARG A 111 -1.94 -7.03 -2.81
CA ARG A 111 -2.99 -7.27 -3.81
C ARG A 111 -2.54 -6.75 -5.20
N PRO A 112 -1.74 -7.51 -5.97
CA PRO A 112 -1.39 -7.12 -7.34
C PRO A 112 -2.60 -7.10 -8.27
N GLN A 113 -2.57 -6.16 -9.21
CA GLN A 113 -3.57 -6.01 -10.27
C GLN A 113 -3.15 -6.77 -11.54
N MET A 114 -4.11 -7.26 -12.32
CA MET A 114 -3.83 -7.94 -13.60
C MET A 114 -3.15 -7.00 -14.59
N LYS A 115 -3.71 -5.80 -14.78
CA LYS A 115 -3.19 -4.81 -15.75
C LYS A 115 -3.10 -5.39 -17.18
N GLY A 116 -4.10 -6.19 -17.57
CA GLY A 116 -4.17 -6.83 -18.88
C GLY A 116 -3.15 -7.96 -19.11
N ARG A 117 -2.51 -8.47 -18.06
CA ARG A 117 -1.60 -9.62 -18.13
C ARG A 117 -2.35 -10.92 -17.89
N GLU A 118 -1.91 -11.98 -18.56
CA GLU A 118 -2.24 -13.37 -18.21
C GLU A 118 -1.58 -13.71 -16.87
N ILE A 119 -2.37 -14.14 -15.89
CA ILE A 119 -1.88 -14.39 -14.53
C ILE A 119 -1.37 -15.82 -14.41
N PHE A 120 -2.25 -16.81 -14.50
CA PHE A 120 -1.86 -18.19 -14.29
C PHE A 120 -1.34 -18.81 -15.59
N GLY A 121 -0.12 -19.36 -15.55
CA GLY A 121 0.62 -19.78 -16.75
C GLY A 121 1.48 -18.67 -17.37
N GLY A 122 1.14 -17.41 -17.12
CA GLY A 122 1.94 -16.23 -17.47
C GLY A 122 2.78 -15.74 -16.30
N LEU A 123 2.25 -14.77 -15.54
CA LEU A 123 2.93 -14.15 -14.39
C LEU A 123 3.25 -15.14 -13.26
N VAL A 124 2.26 -15.96 -12.90
CA VAL A 124 2.38 -17.07 -11.95
C VAL A 124 2.58 -18.33 -12.78
N LYS A 125 3.85 -18.77 -12.87
CA LYS A 125 4.21 -19.96 -13.64
C LYS A 125 3.73 -21.22 -12.95
N TYR A 126 3.15 -22.13 -13.73
CA TYR A 126 2.74 -23.43 -13.20
C TYR A 126 3.95 -24.24 -12.74
N GLY A 127 3.79 -24.95 -11.62
CA GLY A 127 4.83 -25.79 -11.03
C GLY A 127 5.92 -25.02 -10.26
N GLU A 128 5.87 -23.69 -10.22
CA GLU A 128 6.74 -22.88 -9.37
C GLU A 128 6.02 -22.49 -8.08
N VAL A 129 6.78 -22.42 -6.99
CA VAL A 129 6.28 -21.86 -5.72
C VAL A 129 6.07 -20.36 -5.93
N TRP A 130 4.96 -19.84 -5.43
CA TRP A 130 4.60 -18.43 -5.46
C TRP A 130 4.29 -17.97 -4.05
N ARG A 131 4.81 -16.78 -3.70
CA ARG A 131 4.56 -16.12 -2.41
C ARG A 131 3.12 -15.73 -2.10
N LEU A 132 2.18 -16.09 -2.97
CA LEU A 132 0.75 -15.82 -2.85
C LEU A 132 0.45 -14.32 -2.66
N GLY A 133 1.07 -13.49 -3.50
CA GLY A 133 1.02 -12.03 -3.43
C GLY A 133 2.15 -11.35 -4.19
N ALA A 134 2.30 -10.04 -3.97
CA ALA A 134 3.43 -9.24 -4.45
C ALA A 134 4.31 -8.78 -3.28
N ASN A 135 5.53 -8.30 -3.57
CA ASN A 135 6.43 -7.72 -2.57
C ASN A 135 6.78 -8.70 -1.42
N GLN A 136 6.17 -8.54 -0.26
CA GLN A 136 6.37 -9.32 0.96
C GLN A 136 5.58 -10.64 0.93
N THR A 137 6.02 -11.64 1.69
CA THR A 137 5.27 -12.88 1.91
C THR A 137 3.89 -12.60 2.51
N THR A 138 2.86 -13.28 2.01
CA THR A 138 1.53 -13.25 2.60
C THR A 138 1.57 -13.83 4.01
N GLU A 139 1.10 -13.04 4.97
CA GLU A 139 1.13 -13.34 6.38
C GLU A 139 -0.22 -13.90 6.83
N LEU A 140 -0.20 -15.09 7.43
CA LEU A 140 -1.33 -15.78 7.99
C LEU A 140 -1.19 -15.82 9.51
N THR A 141 -2.07 -15.13 10.23
CA THR A 141 -2.14 -15.14 11.70
C THR A 141 -3.32 -15.98 12.16
N PHE A 142 -3.06 -16.93 13.04
CA PHE A 142 -4.06 -17.65 13.81
C PHE A 142 -4.07 -17.13 15.25
N PHE A 143 -5.23 -16.72 15.75
CA PHE A 143 -5.38 -16.24 17.14
C PHE A 143 -5.72 -17.37 18.12
N GLU A 144 -6.08 -18.55 17.60
CA GLU A 144 -6.30 -19.78 18.33
C GLU A 144 -5.61 -20.94 17.60
N ASP A 145 -5.50 -22.10 18.25
CA ASP A 145 -5.00 -23.30 17.59
C ASP A 145 -5.99 -23.71 16.48
N VAL A 146 -5.48 -24.20 15.35
CA VAL A 146 -6.28 -24.64 14.22
C VAL A 146 -5.80 -26.00 13.71
N MET A 147 -6.67 -26.68 12.96
CA MET A 147 -6.33 -27.87 12.18
C MET A 147 -6.35 -27.51 10.70
N ILE A 148 -5.30 -27.88 9.99
CA ILE A 148 -5.25 -27.80 8.53
C ILE A 148 -4.91 -29.20 8.01
N GLY A 149 -5.84 -29.81 7.27
CA GLY A 149 -5.83 -31.27 7.07
C GLY A 149 -5.76 -31.98 8.42
N ASP A 150 -4.82 -32.91 8.56
CA ASP A 150 -4.58 -33.65 9.81
C ASP A 150 -3.53 -32.99 10.72
N THR A 151 -3.02 -31.80 10.36
CA THR A 151 -1.95 -31.14 11.11
C THR A 151 -2.51 -30.09 12.07
N LYS A 152 -2.20 -30.25 13.36
CA LYS A 152 -2.46 -29.22 14.37
C LYS A 152 -1.43 -28.10 14.24
N ILE A 153 -1.90 -26.87 14.05
CA ILE A 153 -1.09 -25.66 14.00
C ILE A 153 -1.43 -24.80 15.22
N ARG A 154 -0.39 -24.39 15.95
CA ARG A 154 -0.59 -23.54 17.13
C ARG A 154 -0.93 -22.12 16.74
N ALA A 155 -1.68 -21.42 17.59
CA ALA A 155 -1.85 -19.98 17.50
C ALA A 155 -0.50 -19.28 17.26
N GLY A 156 -0.46 -18.33 16.34
CA GLY A 156 0.79 -17.71 15.91
C GLY A 156 0.71 -17.10 14.52
N LYS A 157 1.86 -16.59 14.08
CA LYS A 157 2.02 -15.92 12.79
C LYS A 157 2.86 -16.82 11.87
N TYR A 158 2.39 -17.02 10.65
CA TYR A 158 2.96 -17.90 9.64
C TYR A 158 2.98 -17.19 8.28
N GLY A 159 3.84 -17.66 7.38
CA GLY A 159 3.79 -17.30 5.97
C GLY A 159 2.91 -18.28 5.20
N LEU A 160 2.34 -17.81 4.09
CA LEU A 160 1.53 -18.62 3.19
C LEU A 160 2.06 -18.50 1.76
N PHE A 161 2.54 -19.62 1.23
CA PHE A 161 2.90 -19.79 -0.18
C PHE A 161 1.90 -20.71 -0.87
N ALA A 162 1.90 -20.70 -2.19
CA ALA A 162 1.21 -21.68 -3.01
C ALA A 162 2.08 -22.11 -4.18
N LYS A 163 2.11 -23.41 -4.47
CA LYS A 163 2.58 -23.93 -5.76
C LYS A 163 1.36 -24.18 -6.62
N VAL A 164 1.23 -23.40 -7.70
CA VAL A 164 0.06 -23.46 -8.57
C VAL A 164 0.34 -24.43 -9.72
N ASN A 165 -0.52 -25.40 -9.93
CA ASN A 165 -0.53 -26.28 -11.10
C ASN A 165 -1.81 -26.00 -11.92
N LYS A 166 -1.97 -26.69 -13.06
CA LYS A 166 -3.14 -26.49 -13.93
C LYS A 166 -4.47 -26.82 -13.23
N ASP A 167 -4.49 -27.92 -12.48
CA ASP A 167 -5.74 -28.47 -11.92
C ASP A 167 -5.78 -28.44 -10.39
N ASN A 168 -4.71 -28.01 -9.73
CA ASN A 168 -4.61 -27.98 -8.27
C ASN A 168 -3.61 -26.92 -7.79
N TRP A 169 -3.81 -26.49 -6.55
CA TRP A 169 -2.86 -25.66 -5.81
C TRP A 169 -2.36 -26.45 -4.60
N GLU A 170 -1.07 -26.42 -4.35
CA GLU A 170 -0.48 -26.85 -3.09
C GLU A 170 -0.23 -25.62 -2.21
N PHE A 171 -1.07 -25.40 -1.21
CA PHE A 171 -0.86 -24.39 -0.19
C PHE A 171 0.22 -24.83 0.79
N ILE A 172 1.14 -23.92 1.13
CA ILE A 172 2.30 -24.18 1.97
C ILE A 172 2.30 -23.17 3.11
N VAL A 173 1.98 -23.61 4.32
CA VAL A 173 2.09 -22.79 5.53
C VAL A 173 3.48 -22.99 6.12
N HIS A 174 4.19 -21.91 6.40
CA HIS A 174 5.59 -21.96 6.85
C HIS A 174 5.91 -20.93 7.93
N LYS A 175 7.05 -21.06 8.62
CA LYS A 175 7.43 -20.19 9.75
C LYS A 175 8.06 -18.85 9.33
N ASN A 176 8.55 -18.74 8.10
CA ASN A 176 9.27 -17.55 7.65
C ASN A 176 8.35 -16.38 7.23
N VAL A 177 7.96 -15.55 8.21
CA VAL A 177 7.02 -14.43 8.06
C VAL A 177 7.64 -13.11 7.59
N GLN A 178 8.97 -12.98 7.56
CA GLN A 178 9.67 -11.74 7.22
C GLN A 178 10.57 -11.96 5.99
N SER A 179 9.93 -12.39 4.91
CA SER A 179 10.61 -12.80 3.69
C SER A 179 10.14 -11.95 2.50
N TRP A 180 11.10 -11.66 1.61
CA TRP A 180 10.87 -10.97 0.35
C TRP A 180 11.10 -11.95 -0.80
N GLY A 181 10.04 -12.26 -1.55
CA GLY A 181 10.12 -13.16 -2.71
C GLY A 181 10.36 -14.64 -2.36
N ASN A 182 10.31 -15.49 -3.40
CA ASN A 182 10.41 -16.94 -3.26
C ASN A 182 11.82 -17.43 -2.88
N ALA A 183 12.87 -16.64 -3.16
CA ALA A 183 14.27 -17.03 -2.96
C ALA A 183 14.65 -17.29 -1.50
N ASN A 184 13.81 -16.86 -0.57
CA ASN A 184 13.99 -17.00 0.87
C ASN A 184 13.12 -18.13 1.45
N HIS A 185 12.61 -19.03 0.60
CA HIS A 185 11.93 -20.26 1.02
C HIS A 185 12.95 -21.35 1.38
N ASP A 186 12.86 -21.89 2.60
CA ASP A 186 13.50 -23.16 2.96
C ASP A 186 12.40 -24.17 3.25
N ASP A 187 12.45 -25.34 2.60
CA ASP A 187 11.49 -26.43 2.80
C ASP A 187 11.44 -26.89 4.27
N LYS A 188 12.51 -26.68 5.04
CA LYS A 188 12.58 -27.01 6.48
C LYS A 188 11.68 -26.14 7.35
N ASP A 189 11.28 -24.96 6.87
CA ASP A 189 10.39 -24.07 7.60
C ASP A 189 8.91 -24.37 7.36
N ASN A 190 8.60 -25.33 6.48
CA ASN A 190 7.24 -25.74 6.18
C ASN A 190 6.59 -26.45 7.36
N VAL A 191 5.40 -25.98 7.71
CA VAL A 191 4.57 -26.53 8.79
C VAL A 191 3.59 -27.54 8.23
N VAL A 192 2.89 -27.19 7.14
CA VAL A 192 1.96 -28.09 6.45
C VAL A 192 1.91 -27.74 4.96
N LYS A 193 1.72 -28.77 4.13
CA LYS A 193 1.41 -28.65 2.69
C LYS A 193 0.06 -29.32 2.44
N ILE A 194 -0.87 -28.60 1.79
CA ILE A 194 -2.20 -29.12 1.45
C ILE A 194 -2.46 -28.90 -0.02
N THR A 195 -2.75 -29.97 -0.74
CA THR A 195 -3.18 -29.89 -2.14
C THR A 195 -4.69 -29.83 -2.21
N VAL A 196 -5.21 -28.85 -2.94
CA VAL A 196 -6.64 -28.67 -3.19
C VAL A 196 -6.89 -28.46 -4.69
N PRO A 197 -8.07 -28.82 -5.22
CA PRO A 197 -8.38 -28.57 -6.62
C PRO A 197 -8.40 -27.08 -6.94
N SER A 198 -8.06 -26.74 -8.19
CA SER A 198 -8.31 -25.42 -8.75
C SER A 198 -9.75 -25.31 -9.21
N GLU A 199 -10.34 -24.14 -9.01
CA GLU A 199 -11.71 -23.81 -9.39
C GLU A 199 -11.72 -22.56 -10.29
N SER A 200 -12.76 -22.40 -11.10
CA SER A 200 -13.00 -21.14 -11.82
C SER A 200 -13.71 -20.13 -10.94
N THR A 201 -13.28 -18.87 -10.99
CA THR A 201 -14.03 -17.79 -10.32
C THR A 201 -15.37 -17.55 -11.03
N PRO A 202 -16.40 -17.07 -10.31
CA PRO A 202 -17.69 -16.72 -10.94
C PRO A 202 -17.59 -15.59 -11.97
N GLU A 203 -16.67 -14.65 -11.73
CA GLU A 203 -16.36 -13.51 -12.58
C GLU A 203 -14.85 -13.29 -12.59
N THR A 204 -14.33 -12.57 -13.58
CA THR A 204 -12.91 -12.22 -13.63
C THR A 204 -12.55 -11.30 -12.48
N VAL A 205 -11.57 -11.72 -11.68
CA VAL A 205 -11.07 -10.99 -10.52
C VAL A 205 -9.82 -10.18 -10.92
N GLU A 206 -9.99 -8.87 -11.17
CA GLU A 206 -8.90 -7.99 -11.66
C GLU A 206 -7.73 -7.84 -10.67
N ALA A 207 -8.01 -7.94 -9.37
CA ALA A 207 -7.03 -7.80 -8.30
C ALA A 207 -6.98 -9.07 -7.46
N LEU A 208 -5.79 -9.60 -7.15
CA LEU A 208 -5.67 -10.76 -6.25
C LEU A 208 -6.53 -10.55 -5.00
N ALA A 209 -7.44 -11.46 -4.72
CA ALA A 209 -8.32 -11.39 -3.57
C ALA A 209 -8.10 -12.59 -2.66
N ILE A 210 -8.02 -12.34 -1.36
CA ILE A 210 -8.10 -13.36 -0.33
C ILE A 210 -9.31 -13.05 0.54
N VAL A 211 -10.18 -14.03 0.73
CA VAL A 211 -11.34 -13.94 1.61
C VAL A 211 -11.37 -15.15 2.54
N LEU A 212 -11.96 -14.96 3.72
CA LEU A 212 -12.19 -16.02 4.70
C LEU A 212 -13.68 -16.27 4.79
N GLN A 213 -14.13 -17.42 4.28
CA GLN A 213 -15.53 -17.79 4.17
C GLN A 213 -15.88 -18.84 5.23
N GLU A 214 -16.93 -18.60 6.01
CA GLU A 214 -17.43 -19.59 6.96
C GLU A 214 -18.09 -20.77 6.23
N LYS A 215 -17.82 -21.98 6.71
CA LYS A 215 -18.40 -23.22 6.20
C LYS A 215 -18.83 -24.10 7.37
N GLY A 216 -20.12 -24.03 7.71
CA GLY A 216 -20.62 -24.68 8.92
C GLY A 216 -20.07 -24.02 10.19
N SER A 217 -20.11 -24.73 11.31
CA SER A 217 -19.88 -24.13 12.64
C SER A 217 -18.41 -24.03 13.09
N GLU A 218 -17.50 -24.77 12.45
CA GLU A 218 -16.11 -24.94 12.92
C GLU A 218 -15.08 -24.91 11.78
N GLU A 219 -15.49 -24.66 10.54
CA GLU A 219 -14.59 -24.61 9.39
C GLU A 219 -14.68 -23.26 8.70
N VAL A 220 -13.51 -22.74 8.33
CA VAL A 220 -13.34 -21.51 7.56
C VAL A 220 -12.50 -21.86 6.34
N GLU A 221 -12.96 -21.48 5.17
CA GLU A 221 -12.20 -21.59 3.93
C GLU A 221 -11.44 -20.29 3.68
N LEU A 222 -10.11 -20.36 3.61
CA LEU A 222 -9.30 -19.30 3.04
C LEU A 222 -9.35 -19.46 1.52
N VAL A 223 -10.10 -18.59 0.86
CA VAL A 223 -10.29 -18.58 -0.58
C VAL A 223 -9.36 -17.55 -1.20
N VAL A 224 -8.56 -17.99 -2.16
CA VAL A 224 -7.68 -17.12 -2.95
C VAL A 224 -8.19 -17.12 -4.37
N GLY A 225 -8.44 -15.94 -4.95
CA GLY A 225 -8.89 -15.79 -6.33
C GLY A 225 -8.15 -14.68 -7.07
N TRP A 226 -7.79 -14.91 -8.33
CA TRP A 226 -7.22 -13.90 -9.23
C TRP A 226 -7.53 -14.29 -10.68
N GLU A 227 -7.70 -13.34 -11.59
CA GLU A 227 -8.11 -13.64 -12.97
C GLU A 227 -9.37 -14.52 -12.97
N ASN A 228 -9.29 -15.73 -13.54
CA ASN A 228 -10.39 -16.67 -13.69
C ASN A 228 -10.17 -17.94 -12.87
N THR A 229 -9.26 -17.91 -11.89
CA THR A 229 -8.85 -19.09 -11.11
C THR A 229 -8.89 -18.78 -9.62
N MET A 230 -9.40 -19.74 -8.84
CA MET A 230 -9.38 -19.71 -7.39
C MET A 230 -9.06 -21.06 -6.78
N ALA A 231 -8.70 -21.06 -5.50
CA ALA A 231 -8.53 -22.26 -4.70
C ALA A 231 -8.92 -21.98 -3.24
N ARG A 232 -9.33 -23.02 -2.53
CA ARG A 232 -9.86 -22.94 -1.16
C ARG A 232 -9.02 -23.79 -0.23
N LEU A 233 -8.43 -23.19 0.80
CA LEU A 233 -7.76 -23.91 1.88
C LEU A 233 -8.72 -24.08 3.06
N PRO A 234 -9.18 -25.31 3.37
CA PRO A 234 -10.01 -25.54 4.55
C PRO A 234 -9.17 -25.43 5.82
N ILE A 235 -9.68 -24.65 6.79
CA ILE A 235 -9.07 -24.44 8.10
C ILE A 235 -10.14 -24.73 9.14
N LYS A 236 -9.91 -25.75 9.98
CA LYS A 236 -10.82 -26.09 11.07
C LYS A 236 -10.36 -25.40 12.36
N LEU A 237 -11.27 -24.65 12.96
CA LEU A 237 -11.05 -23.96 14.22
C LEU A 237 -11.10 -24.97 15.37
N MET A 238 -10.17 -24.85 16.32
CA MET A 238 -10.22 -25.66 17.53
C MET A 238 -10.90 -24.86 18.64
N LYS A 239 -11.99 -25.41 19.19
CA LYS A 239 -12.63 -24.90 20.41
C LYS A 239 -11.85 -25.33 21.65
#